data_AF-A0A4S8Q643-F1
#
_entry.id   AF-A0A4S8Q643-F1
#
_cell.length_a   1.000
_cell.length_b   1.000
_cell.length_c   1.000
_cell.angle_alpha   90.00
_cell.angle_beta   90.00
_cell.angle_gamma   90.00
#
_symmetry.space_group_name_H-M   'P 1'
#
loop_
_entity.id
_entity.type
_entity.pdbx_description
1 polymer ?
#
loop_
_entity_poly.entity_id
_entity_poly.type
_entity_poly.pdbx_seq_one_letter_code
_entity_poly.pdbx_strand_id
1 'polypeptide(L)'
;MGSPAQTTLNFPGASSAHFYLHWGSPHYQIPNMAAYVFETWSNGLDWSLDGYRSYVEALKIQDLPTEEGPARKDAHKWGVEHSYNYTFTEDGQVSFTYAHRPIGGDGYAPVDSGASRFDLYQAALKWRRELRANVYKRLLRHGLRSGIEDYDLDLIECEYRTASETRPGVAESTSAQAFHRGHECFTSGCAQPLTLDPAAQS
;
A
#
# COMPACT_ATOMS: atom_id res chain seq x y z
N MET A 1 -10.99 2.75 -18.44
CA MET A 1 -9.84 2.01 -18.99
C MET A 1 -8.62 2.45 -18.20
N GLY A 2 -7.90 1.51 -17.59
CA GLY A 2 -6.79 1.78 -16.68
C GLY A 2 -5.48 2.06 -17.41
N SER A 3 -4.59 2.79 -16.74
CA SER A 3 -3.21 2.99 -17.19
C SER A 3 -2.35 1.79 -16.82
N PRO A 4 -1.43 1.34 -17.69
CA PRO A 4 -0.50 0.26 -17.36
C PRO A 4 0.41 0.63 -16.19
N ALA A 5 0.76 -0.35 -15.36
CA ALA A 5 1.82 -0.25 -14.36
C ALA A 5 2.85 -1.35 -14.50
N GLN A 6 4.09 -0.97 -14.19
CA GLN A 6 5.19 -1.86 -13.88
C GLN A 6 5.46 -1.78 -12.38
N THR A 7 5.48 -2.92 -11.70
CA THR A 7 5.82 -2.99 -10.28
C THR A 7 7.02 -3.89 -10.09
N THR A 8 8.06 -3.38 -9.45
CA THR A 8 9.22 -4.17 -9.01
C THR A 8 9.12 -4.38 -7.51
N LEU A 9 9.18 -5.64 -7.07
CA LEU A 9 9.27 -6.02 -5.67
C LEU A 9 10.66 -6.60 -5.42
N ASN A 10 11.42 -6.02 -4.51
CA ASN A 10 12.73 -6.49 -4.10
C ASN A 10 12.65 -7.00 -2.66
N PHE A 11 12.81 -8.29 -2.48
CA PHE A 11 12.87 -8.95 -1.18
C PHE A 11 14.32 -9.23 -0.77
N PRO A 12 14.57 -9.51 0.53
CA PRO A 12 15.86 -9.98 1.01
C PRO A 12 16.40 -11.21 0.24
N GLY A 13 17.71 -11.43 0.33
CA GLY A 13 18.34 -12.56 -0.37
C GLY A 13 18.40 -12.42 -1.89
N ALA A 14 18.40 -11.19 -2.42
CA ALA A 14 18.45 -10.86 -3.85
C ALA A 14 17.27 -11.42 -4.68
N SER A 15 16.14 -11.69 -4.05
CA SER A 15 14.92 -12.10 -4.75
C SER A 15 14.20 -10.86 -5.26
N SER A 16 14.16 -10.66 -6.57
CA SER A 16 13.41 -9.57 -7.21
C SER A 16 12.40 -10.13 -8.20
N ALA A 17 11.23 -9.52 -8.27
CA ALA A 17 10.21 -9.85 -9.25
C ALA A 17 9.64 -8.59 -9.90
N HIS A 18 9.39 -8.70 -11.20
CA HIS A 18 8.78 -7.66 -12.00
C HIS A 18 7.38 -8.12 -12.41
N PHE A 19 6.40 -7.32 -12.01
CA PHE A 19 5.00 -7.55 -12.30
C PHE A 19 4.46 -6.47 -13.20
N TYR A 20 3.54 -6.87 -14.06
CA TYR A 20 2.72 -5.99 -14.84
C TYR A 20 1.31 -5.96 -14.25
N LEU A 21 0.68 -4.78 -14.29
CA LEU A 21 -0.71 -4.65 -13.93
C LEU A 21 -1.42 -3.70 -14.89
N HIS A 22 -2.57 -4.15 -15.40
CA HIS A 22 -3.30 -3.45 -16.45
C HIS A 22 -4.15 -2.26 -15.94
N TRP A 23 -4.27 -2.07 -14.61
CA TRP A 23 -4.93 -0.93 -13.94
C TRP A 23 -4.10 -0.35 -12.80
N GLY A 24 -2.98 0.24 -13.16
CA GLY A 24 -1.90 0.62 -12.25
C GLY A 24 -2.04 1.96 -11.54
N SER A 25 -3.24 2.48 -11.26
CA SER A 25 -3.36 3.82 -10.66
C SER A 25 -2.84 3.84 -9.22
N PRO A 26 -2.16 4.92 -8.78
CA PRO A 26 -1.63 5.02 -7.41
C PRO A 26 -2.73 4.99 -6.35
N HIS A 27 -3.94 5.42 -6.70
CA HIS A 27 -5.15 5.35 -5.86
C HIS A 27 -5.52 3.92 -5.42
N TYR A 28 -5.01 2.90 -6.12
CA TYR A 28 -5.24 1.49 -5.78
C TYR A 28 -3.93 0.79 -5.40
N GLN A 29 -2.88 0.96 -6.21
CA GLN A 29 -1.63 0.22 -6.01
C GLN A 29 -0.92 0.53 -4.69
N ILE A 30 -0.77 1.81 -4.32
CA ILE A 30 -0.10 2.19 -3.08
C ILE A 30 -0.90 1.71 -1.86
N PRO A 31 -2.22 1.95 -1.77
CA PRO A 31 -3.03 1.44 -0.66
C PRO A 31 -3.05 -0.09 -0.54
N ASN A 32 -3.10 -0.81 -1.65
CA ASN A 32 -3.13 -2.28 -1.60
C ASN A 32 -1.78 -2.84 -1.15
N MET A 33 -0.68 -2.23 -1.59
CA MET A 33 0.64 -2.59 -1.08
C MET A 33 0.79 -2.27 0.41
N ALA A 34 0.27 -1.12 0.86
CA ALA A 34 0.22 -0.80 2.29
C ALA A 34 -0.59 -1.84 3.10
N ALA A 35 -1.72 -2.29 2.59
CA ALA A 35 -2.51 -3.35 3.22
C ALA A 35 -1.72 -4.67 3.30
N TYR A 36 -1.06 -5.09 2.22
CA TYR A 36 -0.16 -6.26 2.23
C TYR A 36 0.93 -6.13 3.29
N VAL A 37 1.66 -5.00 3.32
CA VAL A 37 2.73 -4.78 4.31
C VAL A 37 2.21 -4.86 5.73
N PHE A 38 1.04 -4.27 5.98
CA PHE A 38 0.41 -4.32 7.30
C PHE A 38 0.00 -5.74 7.71
N GLU A 39 -0.60 -6.51 6.80
CA GLU A 39 -1.00 -7.90 7.06
C GLU A 39 0.21 -8.81 7.28
N THR A 40 1.26 -8.66 6.48
CA THR A 40 2.51 -9.41 6.63
C THR A 40 3.15 -9.14 7.98
N TRP A 41 3.25 -7.87 8.38
CA TRP A 41 3.76 -7.51 9.71
C TRP A 41 2.88 -8.01 10.86
N SER A 42 1.56 -7.85 10.74
CA SER A 42 0.59 -8.18 11.80
C SER A 42 0.52 -9.67 12.07
N ASN A 43 0.57 -10.49 11.02
CA ASN A 43 0.45 -11.93 11.11
C ASN A 43 1.82 -12.64 11.16
N GLY A 44 2.92 -11.90 11.09
CA GLY A 44 4.28 -12.46 11.07
C GLY A 44 4.51 -13.36 9.86
N LEU A 45 4.02 -12.94 8.69
CA LEU A 45 4.24 -13.66 7.44
C LEU A 45 5.68 -13.44 6.94
N ASP A 46 6.12 -14.30 6.04
CA ASP A 46 7.48 -14.27 5.51
C ASP A 46 7.68 -13.09 4.53
N TRP A 47 8.77 -12.34 4.72
CA TRP A 47 9.19 -11.25 3.83
C TRP A 47 9.95 -11.81 2.62
N SER A 48 9.27 -12.63 1.84
CA SER A 48 9.82 -13.26 0.65
C SER A 48 8.86 -13.17 -0.54
N LEU A 49 9.40 -13.41 -1.73
CA LEU A 49 8.60 -13.46 -2.94
C LEU A 49 7.55 -14.58 -2.89
N ASP A 50 7.88 -15.73 -2.29
CA ASP A 50 6.95 -16.85 -2.14
C ASP A 50 5.88 -16.56 -1.09
N GLY A 51 6.23 -15.84 -0.02
CA GLY A 51 5.27 -15.30 0.94
C GLY A 51 4.27 -14.34 0.28
N TYR A 52 4.76 -13.41 -0.54
CA TYR A 52 3.92 -12.51 -1.34
C TYR A 52 2.96 -13.26 -2.27
N ARG A 53 3.48 -14.21 -3.07
CA ARG A 53 2.65 -15.02 -3.98
C ARG A 53 1.57 -15.78 -3.23
N SER A 54 1.93 -16.40 -2.10
CA SER A 54 1.00 -17.14 -1.25
C SER A 54 -0.11 -16.25 -0.70
N TYR A 55 0.22 -15.03 -0.27
CA TYR A 55 -0.75 -14.04 0.21
C TYR A 55 -1.75 -13.65 -0.88
N VAL A 56 -1.25 -13.31 -2.07
CA VAL A 56 -2.13 -12.87 -3.17
C VAL A 56 -3.02 -14.01 -3.66
N GLU A 57 -2.49 -15.23 -3.73
CA GLU A 57 -3.26 -16.43 -4.10
C GLU A 57 -4.39 -16.72 -3.09
N ALA A 58 -4.07 -16.70 -1.78
CA ALA A 58 -5.03 -17.03 -0.73
C ALA A 58 -6.22 -16.07 -0.68
N LEU A 59 -5.97 -14.77 -0.87
CA LEU A 59 -7.00 -13.74 -0.79
C LEU A 59 -7.67 -13.46 -2.14
N LYS A 60 -7.22 -14.11 -3.22
CA LYS A 60 -7.69 -13.87 -4.59
C LYS A 60 -7.70 -12.36 -4.94
N ILE A 61 -6.71 -11.62 -4.42
CA ILE A 61 -6.65 -10.17 -4.59
C ILE A 61 -6.27 -9.88 -6.03
N GLN A 62 -7.24 -9.39 -6.81
CA GLN A 62 -7.01 -8.95 -8.19
C GLN A 62 -6.32 -7.59 -8.27
N ASP A 63 -6.25 -6.88 -7.15
CA ASP A 63 -5.78 -5.50 -7.09
C ASP A 63 -4.29 -5.36 -6.70
N LEU A 64 -3.59 -6.48 -6.47
CA LEU A 64 -2.14 -6.55 -6.29
C LEU A 64 -1.46 -7.09 -7.57
N PRO A 65 -0.22 -6.66 -7.87
CA PRO A 65 0.50 -7.13 -9.06
C PRO A 65 0.78 -8.64 -9.03
N THR A 66 0.31 -9.37 -10.04
CA THR A 66 0.45 -10.84 -10.13
C THR A 66 0.95 -11.34 -11.48
N GLU A 67 0.78 -10.58 -12.56
CA GLU A 67 1.23 -11.00 -13.89
C GLU A 67 2.75 -10.79 -14.02
N GLU A 68 3.54 -11.84 -13.87
CA GLU A 68 4.98 -11.82 -14.14
C GLU A 68 5.26 -11.77 -15.65
N GLY A 69 6.22 -10.94 -16.05
CA GLY A 69 6.70 -10.89 -17.43
C GLY A 69 6.98 -9.48 -17.93
N PRO A 70 7.55 -9.35 -19.14
CA PRO A 70 7.79 -8.04 -19.74
C PRO A 70 6.46 -7.31 -19.92
N ALA A 71 6.47 -5.98 -19.75
CA ALA A 71 5.31 -5.14 -20.00
C ALA A 71 4.64 -5.55 -21.32
N ARG A 72 3.32 -5.79 -21.30
CA ARG A 72 2.60 -6.21 -22.51
C ARG A 72 2.87 -5.20 -23.63
N LYS A 73 3.21 -5.70 -24.82
CA LYS A 73 3.44 -4.90 -26.04
C LYS A 73 2.22 -4.05 -26.45
N ASP A 74 1.07 -4.27 -25.80
CA ASP A 74 -0.21 -3.65 -26.13
C ASP A 74 -0.59 -2.53 -25.14
N ALA A 75 0.29 -2.21 -24.17
CA ALA A 75 0.08 -1.20 -23.13
C ALA A 75 -0.12 0.23 -23.68
N HIS A 76 0.03 0.43 -24.98
CA HIS A 76 0.08 1.72 -25.67
C HIS A 76 -1.26 2.47 -25.79
N LYS A 77 -2.35 1.98 -25.21
CA LYS A 77 -3.66 2.55 -25.54
C LYS A 77 -4.08 3.77 -24.72
N TRP A 78 -3.53 4.06 -23.53
CA TRP A 78 -4.08 5.16 -22.70
C TRP A 78 -3.07 5.92 -21.80
N GLY A 79 -2.81 7.19 -22.15
CA GLY A 79 -2.43 8.27 -21.23
C GLY A 79 -1.04 8.19 -20.60
N VAL A 80 -0.92 7.45 -19.51
CA VAL A 80 0.23 7.45 -18.58
C VAL A 80 0.63 6.01 -18.27
N GLU A 81 1.92 5.76 -18.14
CA GLU A 81 2.50 4.53 -17.60
C GLU A 81 3.02 4.80 -16.19
N HIS A 82 2.74 3.87 -15.28
CA HIS A 82 3.12 3.95 -13.88
C HIS A 82 4.28 3.00 -13.57
N SER A 83 5.20 3.44 -12.72
CA SER A 83 6.28 2.61 -12.19
C SER A 83 6.23 2.65 -10.67
N TYR A 84 6.21 1.46 -10.08
CA TYR A 84 6.32 1.23 -8.65
C TYR A 84 7.56 0.41 -8.37
N ASN A 85 8.33 0.82 -7.38
CA ASN A 85 9.45 0.06 -6.86
C ASN A 85 9.28 -0.04 -5.34
N TYR A 86 9.26 -1.26 -4.83
CA TYR A 86 9.22 -1.55 -3.39
C TYR A 86 10.42 -2.41 -3.05
N THR A 87 11.12 -2.05 -1.98
CA THR A 87 12.22 -2.84 -1.42
C THR A 87 11.92 -3.14 0.03
N PHE A 88 11.97 -4.42 0.38
CA PHE A 88 11.70 -4.96 1.70
C PHE A 88 13.01 -5.43 2.36
N THR A 89 13.10 -5.27 3.68
CA THR A 89 14.20 -5.81 4.49
C THR A 89 13.75 -7.06 5.26
N GLU A 90 14.71 -7.82 5.79
CA GLU A 90 14.43 -8.99 6.66
C GLU A 90 13.66 -8.57 7.91
N ASP A 91 13.90 -7.34 8.38
CA ASP A 91 13.24 -6.72 9.52
C ASP A 91 11.86 -6.13 9.19
N GLY A 92 11.31 -6.42 8.01
CA GLY A 92 9.99 -5.96 7.59
C GLY A 92 9.88 -4.45 7.38
N GLN A 93 11.00 -3.76 7.18
CA GLN A 93 10.99 -2.37 6.71
C GLN A 93 10.75 -2.35 5.21
N VAL A 94 10.15 -1.26 4.73
CA VAL A 94 9.86 -1.05 3.32
C VAL A 94 10.31 0.35 2.91
N SER A 95 11.00 0.43 1.77
CA SER A 95 11.15 1.67 1.03
C SER A 95 10.39 1.57 -0.28
N PHE A 96 9.83 2.67 -0.75
CA PHE A 96 9.10 2.68 -2.01
C PHE A 96 9.35 3.94 -2.83
N THR A 97 9.14 3.81 -4.14
CA THR A 97 9.06 4.93 -5.07
C THR A 97 7.94 4.68 -6.06
N TYR A 98 7.09 5.68 -6.24
CA TYR A 98 6.11 5.77 -7.30
C TYR A 98 6.51 6.88 -8.27
N ALA A 99 6.57 6.53 -9.54
CA ALA A 99 6.83 7.44 -10.63
C ALA A 99 5.86 7.19 -11.78
N HIS A 100 5.70 8.16 -12.66
CA HIS A 100 4.91 7.98 -13.87
C HIS A 100 5.55 8.66 -15.06
N ARG A 101 5.08 8.31 -16.25
CA ARG A 101 5.42 9.01 -17.49
C ARG A 101 4.25 9.00 -18.46
N PRO A 102 4.13 10.02 -19.33
CA PRO A 102 3.27 9.89 -20.51
C PRO A 102 3.69 8.67 -21.35
N ILE A 103 2.75 7.97 -21.96
CA ILE A 103 3.09 6.88 -22.88
C ILE A 103 3.91 7.44 -24.05
N GLY A 104 5.08 6.85 -24.29
CA GLY A 104 6.02 7.32 -25.32
C GLY A 104 6.86 8.53 -24.90
N GLY A 105 6.72 9.01 -23.66
CA GLY A 105 7.58 10.03 -23.08
C GLY A 105 8.89 9.47 -22.54
N ASP A 106 9.89 10.34 -22.46
CA ASP A 106 11.22 10.01 -21.96
C ASP A 106 11.27 10.06 -20.43
N GLY A 107 11.79 8.97 -19.83
CA GLY A 107 12.03 8.88 -18.39
C GLY A 107 10.75 8.78 -17.54
N TYR A 108 10.92 8.31 -16.30
CA TYR A 108 9.88 8.33 -15.28
C TYR A 108 10.08 9.55 -14.38
N ALA A 109 9.03 10.33 -14.15
CA ALA A 109 9.02 11.42 -13.20
C ALA A 109 8.56 10.90 -11.82
N PRO A 110 9.39 11.02 -10.75
CA PRO A 110 8.99 10.60 -9.41
C PRO A 110 7.86 11.50 -8.89
N VAL A 111 6.90 10.86 -8.22
CA VAL A 111 5.70 11.53 -7.68
C VAL A 111 5.57 11.32 -6.17
N ASP A 112 5.94 10.14 -5.69
CA ASP A 112 5.85 9.78 -4.28
C ASP A 112 6.96 8.81 -3.89
N SER A 113 7.45 8.90 -2.67
CA SER A 113 8.52 8.02 -2.17
C SER A 113 8.58 8.03 -0.65
N GLY A 114 9.05 6.94 -0.07
CA GLY A 114 9.24 6.80 1.37
C GLY A 114 10.27 5.73 1.70
N ALA A 115 10.77 5.76 2.94
CA ALA A 115 11.83 4.87 3.41
C ALA A 115 11.40 4.03 4.63
N SER A 116 10.11 4.03 4.96
CA SER A 116 9.55 3.28 6.08
C SER A 116 8.14 2.77 5.81
N ARG A 117 7.65 1.85 6.67
CA ARG A 117 6.24 1.44 6.69
C ARG A 117 5.31 2.64 6.92
N PHE A 118 5.69 3.54 7.83
CA PHE A 118 4.94 4.75 8.12
C PHE A 118 4.77 5.64 6.90
N ASP A 119 5.84 5.87 6.11
CA ASP A 119 5.77 6.67 4.88
C ASP A 119 4.83 6.02 3.85
N LEU A 120 4.88 4.69 3.72
CA LEU A 120 3.99 3.96 2.83
C LEU A 120 2.51 4.10 3.25
N TYR A 121 2.22 4.03 4.56
CA TYR A 121 0.87 4.19 5.08
C TYR A 121 0.34 5.63 4.93
N GLN A 122 1.20 6.63 5.15
CA GLN A 122 0.91 8.04 4.86
C GLN A 122 0.58 8.25 3.37
N ALA A 123 1.37 7.66 2.48
CA ALA A 123 1.10 7.73 1.04
C ALA A 123 -0.23 7.04 0.68
N ALA A 124 -0.50 5.85 1.24
CA ALA A 124 -1.78 5.15 1.04
C ALA A 124 -2.98 6.01 1.49
N LEU A 125 -2.89 6.64 2.66
CA LEU A 125 -3.92 7.54 3.18
C LEU A 125 -4.14 8.74 2.26
N LYS A 126 -3.07 9.39 1.79
CA LYS A 126 -3.14 10.49 0.81
C LYS A 126 -3.88 10.05 -0.45
N TRP A 127 -3.47 8.95 -1.07
CA TRP A 127 -4.04 8.47 -2.32
C TRP A 127 -5.50 8.02 -2.17
N ARG A 128 -5.89 7.39 -1.05
CA ARG A 128 -7.31 7.08 -0.78
C ARG A 128 -8.14 8.34 -0.53
N ARG A 129 -7.61 9.38 0.12
CA ARG A 129 -8.30 10.67 0.31
C ARG A 129 -8.58 11.33 -1.03
N GLU A 130 -7.61 11.33 -1.94
CA GLU A 130 -7.78 11.83 -3.30
C GLU A 130 -8.84 11.03 -4.08
N LEU A 131 -8.81 9.69 -3.99
CA LEU A 131 -9.78 8.81 -4.64
C LEU A 131 -11.21 9.13 -4.18
N ARG A 132 -11.41 9.16 -2.86
CA ARG A 132 -12.71 9.48 -2.26
C ARG A 132 -13.19 10.86 -2.68
N ALA A 133 -12.33 11.88 -2.66
CA ALA A 133 -12.69 13.22 -3.10
C ALA A 133 -13.13 13.25 -4.57
N ASN A 134 -12.44 12.49 -5.43
CA ASN A 134 -12.80 12.36 -6.85
C ASN A 134 -14.12 11.62 -7.05
N VAL A 135 -14.37 10.55 -6.29
CA VAL A 135 -15.66 9.83 -6.30
C VAL A 135 -16.77 10.76 -5.85
N TYR A 136 -16.62 11.44 -4.70
CA TYR A 136 -17.60 12.39 -4.18
C TYR A 136 -17.95 13.50 -5.19
N LYS A 137 -16.93 14.10 -5.83
CA LYS A 137 -17.13 15.09 -6.91
C LYS A 137 -17.94 14.53 -8.07
N ARG A 138 -17.75 13.25 -8.45
CA ARG A 138 -18.53 12.60 -9.51
C ARG A 138 -19.98 12.33 -9.06
N LEU A 139 -20.19 11.89 -7.81
CA LEU A 139 -21.52 11.67 -7.25
C LEU A 139 -22.33 12.98 -7.27
N LEU A 140 -21.73 14.10 -6.83
CA LEU A 140 -22.37 15.42 -6.86
C LEU A 140 -22.75 15.86 -8.28
N ARG A 141 -21.93 15.55 -9.29
CA ARG A 141 -22.19 15.93 -10.69
C ARG A 141 -23.25 15.06 -11.37
N HIS A 142 -23.30 13.77 -11.03
CA HIS A 142 -24.08 12.78 -11.78
C HIS A 142 -25.28 12.24 -11.00
N GLY A 143 -25.51 12.68 -9.76
CA GLY A 143 -26.65 12.25 -8.94
C GLY A 143 -26.64 10.78 -8.54
N LEU A 144 -25.48 10.12 -8.64
CA LEU A 144 -25.29 8.73 -8.23
C LEU A 144 -25.27 8.65 -6.69
N ARG A 145 -25.89 7.62 -6.11
CA ARG A 145 -26.17 7.53 -4.66
C ARG A 145 -25.58 6.32 -3.94
N SER A 146 -24.64 5.57 -4.53
CA SER A 146 -24.16 4.33 -3.90
C SER A 146 -22.65 4.20 -3.92
N GLY A 147 -22.10 3.73 -2.79
CA GLY A 147 -20.75 3.20 -2.69
C GLY A 147 -19.70 4.21 -2.26
N ILE A 148 -20.08 5.34 -1.63
CA ILE A 148 -19.07 6.22 -0.99
C ILE A 148 -18.59 5.64 0.34
N GLU A 149 -19.46 4.88 0.99
CA GLU A 149 -19.24 4.23 2.27
C GLU A 149 -18.08 3.23 2.20
N ASP A 150 -17.92 2.52 1.09
CA ASP A 150 -16.79 1.62 0.87
C ASP A 150 -15.45 2.38 0.88
N TYR A 151 -15.42 3.60 0.31
CA TYR A 151 -14.23 4.46 0.36
C TYR A 151 -14.03 5.11 1.74
N ASP A 152 -15.09 5.29 2.54
CA ASP A 152 -14.98 5.72 3.93
C ASP A 152 -14.32 4.63 4.78
N LEU A 153 -14.72 3.36 4.59
CA LEU A 153 -14.10 2.22 5.26
C LEU A 153 -12.61 2.09 4.87
N ASP A 154 -12.29 2.14 3.58
CA ASP A 154 -10.89 2.11 3.10
C ASP A 154 -10.03 3.22 3.75
N LEU A 155 -10.61 4.41 3.94
CA LEU A 155 -9.91 5.51 4.60
C LEU A 155 -9.65 5.22 6.07
N ILE A 156 -10.66 4.75 6.80
CA ILE A 156 -10.52 4.39 8.22
C ILE A 156 -9.43 3.34 8.39
N GLU A 157 -9.37 2.34 7.51
CA GLU A 157 -8.30 1.34 7.55
C GLU A 157 -6.92 1.95 7.29
N CYS A 158 -6.79 2.89 6.35
CA CYS A 158 -5.52 3.59 6.12
C CYS A 158 -5.10 4.46 7.32
N GLU A 159 -6.07 5.12 7.97
CA GLU A 159 -5.84 5.89 9.19
C GLU A 159 -5.40 5.00 10.34
N TYR A 160 -6.04 3.84 10.51
CA TYR A 160 -5.68 2.84 11.50
C TYR A 160 -4.22 2.35 11.32
N ARG A 161 -3.82 1.98 10.09
CA ARG A 161 -2.44 1.54 9.77
C ARG A 161 -1.42 2.66 10.04
N THR A 162 -1.76 3.89 9.69
CA THR A 162 -0.89 5.05 9.97
C THR A 162 -0.76 5.27 11.47
N ALA A 163 -1.87 5.20 12.22
CA ALA A 163 -1.87 5.37 13.66
C ALA A 163 -1.12 4.25 14.39
N SER A 164 -1.18 3.00 13.92
CA SER A 164 -0.45 1.90 14.56
C SER A 164 1.06 2.12 14.58
N GLU A 165 1.64 2.69 13.52
CA GLU A 165 3.07 2.98 13.42
C GLU A 165 3.52 4.12 14.36
N THR A 166 2.59 4.96 14.85
CA THR A 166 2.92 6.00 15.83
C THR A 166 3.08 5.47 17.26
N ARG A 167 2.73 4.19 17.49
CA ARG A 167 2.89 3.55 18.79
C ARG A 167 4.38 3.29 19.06
N PRO A 168 4.91 3.67 20.24
CA PRO A 168 6.32 3.45 20.57
C PRO A 168 6.73 1.98 20.38
N GLY A 169 7.80 1.73 19.62
CA GLY A 169 8.32 0.38 19.38
C GLY A 169 7.69 -0.37 18.20
N VAL A 170 6.60 0.14 17.60
CA VAL A 170 6.00 -0.51 16.42
C VAL A 170 6.88 -0.32 15.19
N ALA A 171 7.34 0.91 14.93
CA ALA A 171 8.16 1.22 13.76
C ALA A 171 9.45 0.41 13.69
N GLU A 172 10.05 0.11 14.84
CA GLU A 172 11.29 -0.67 14.97
C GLU A 172 11.06 -2.19 14.96
N SER A 173 9.82 -2.64 15.10
CA SER A 173 9.51 -4.06 15.22
C SER A 173 9.47 -4.76 13.87
N THR A 174 9.97 -6.00 13.84
CA THR A 174 9.98 -6.85 12.65
C THR A 174 8.64 -7.54 12.36
N SER A 175 7.81 -7.68 13.40
CA SER A 175 6.45 -8.19 13.36
C SER A 175 5.66 -7.72 14.58
N ALA A 176 4.34 -7.84 14.55
CA ALA A 176 3.50 -7.58 15.73
C ALA A 176 3.90 -8.48 16.91
N GLN A 177 4.30 -9.73 16.66
CA GLN A 177 4.78 -10.63 17.71
C GLN A 177 6.10 -10.15 18.32
N ALA A 178 7.02 -9.61 17.51
CA ALA A 178 8.26 -9.02 18.01
C ALA A 178 7.98 -7.78 18.86
N PHE A 179 7.08 -6.91 18.41
CA PHE A 179 6.58 -5.77 19.18
C PHE A 179 6.02 -6.22 20.54
N HIS A 180 5.09 -7.18 20.56
CA HIS A 180 4.46 -7.65 21.79
C HIS A 180 5.41 -8.39 22.75
N ARG A 181 6.52 -8.97 22.27
CA ARG A 181 7.55 -9.56 23.15
C ARG A 181 8.43 -8.51 23.82
N GLY A 182 8.74 -7.43 23.11
CA GLY A 182 9.56 -6.33 23.61
C GLY A 182 8.79 -5.29 24.41
N HIS A 183 7.45 -5.34 24.38
CA HIS A 183 6.58 -4.37 24.99
C HIS A 183 5.74 -5.03 26.10
N GLU A 184 5.69 -4.44 27.29
CA GLU A 184 4.82 -4.92 28.36
C GLU A 184 3.35 -4.60 28.04
N CYS A 185 2.75 -5.35 27.13
CA CYS A 185 1.40 -5.08 26.62
C CYS A 185 0.31 -5.16 27.70
N PHE A 186 0.58 -5.88 28.79
CA PHE A 186 -0.33 -6.03 29.93
C PHE A 186 -0.40 -4.76 30.80
N THR A 187 0.69 -3.99 30.90
CA THR A 187 0.77 -2.76 31.71
C THR A 187 0.52 -1.49 30.89
N SER A 188 0.76 -1.53 29.58
CA SER A 188 0.69 -0.38 28.67
C SER A 188 -0.62 -0.24 27.89
N GLY A 189 -1.58 -1.15 28.08
CA GLY A 189 -2.91 -1.04 27.45
C GLY A 189 -2.94 -1.32 25.94
N CYS A 190 -1.98 -2.07 25.40
CA CYS A 190 -1.99 -2.45 23.97
C CYS A 190 -3.25 -3.24 23.54
N ALA A 191 -3.97 -3.83 24.50
CA ALA A 191 -5.27 -4.47 24.29
C ALA A 191 -6.43 -3.48 24.13
N GLN A 192 -6.23 -2.19 24.38
CA GLN A 192 -7.23 -1.18 24.07
C GLN A 192 -7.23 -0.91 22.57
N PRO A 193 -8.41 -1.01 21.90
CA PRO A 193 -8.52 -0.65 20.49
C PRO A 193 -8.00 0.78 20.30
N LEU A 194 -7.41 1.06 19.13
CA LEU A 194 -7.09 2.43 18.72
C LEU A 194 -8.39 3.26 18.80
N THR A 195 -8.60 3.95 19.92
CA THR A 195 -9.62 4.97 20.02
C THR A 195 -9.12 6.09 19.12
N LEU A 196 -9.74 6.23 17.96
CA LEU A 196 -9.66 7.44 17.13
C LEU A 196 -10.28 8.56 17.96
N ASP A 197 -9.58 9.04 18.97
CA ASP A 197 -10.01 10.18 19.77
C ASP A 197 -9.41 11.45 19.14
N PRO A 198 -10.19 12.24 18.40
CA PRO A 198 -9.72 13.47 17.80
C PRO A 198 -9.30 14.53 18.83
N ALA A 199 -9.51 14.30 20.14
CA ALA A 199 -9.12 15.22 21.20
C ALA A 199 -7.65 15.07 21.67
N ALA A 200 -6.90 14.06 21.25
CA ALA A 200 -5.53 13.82 21.74
C ALA A 200 -4.43 14.66 21.04
N GLN A 201 -4.80 15.61 20.17
CA GLN A 201 -3.86 16.52 19.48
C GLN A 201 -3.96 17.99 19.97
N SER A 202 -4.39 18.22 21.20
CA SER A 202 -4.37 19.56 21.84
C SER A 202 -3.24 19.71 22.84
#